data_AF-A0A967LQ00-F1
#
_entry.id   AF-A0A967LQ00-F1
#
_cell.length_a   1.000
_cell.length_b   1.000
_cell.length_c   1.000
_cell.angle_alpha   90.00
_cell.angle_beta   90.00
_cell.angle_gamma   90.00
#
_symmetry.space_group_name_H-M   'P 1'
#
loop_
_entity.id
_entity.type
_entity.pdbx_description
1 polymer ?
#
loop_
_entity_poly.entity_id
_entity_poly.type
_entity_poly.pdbx_seq_one_letter_code
_entity_poly.pdbx_strand_id
1 'polypeptide(L)' 'LLTLLERAAELGIALDLRRALVTGAPFPPALRTAIEAEHGVDAYECYGTADAGLLGYQCPSKEG' A
#
# COMPACT_ATOMS: atom_id res chain seq x y z
N LEU A 1 2.88 4.68 5.40
CA LEU A 1 1.49 4.18 5.40
C LEU A 1 1.20 3.37 6.65
N LEU A 2 1.90 2.25 6.88
CA LEU A 2 1.67 1.38 8.06
C LEU A 2 1.61 2.16 9.39
N THR A 3 2.62 2.99 9.67
CA THR A 3 2.65 3.85 10.86
C THR A 3 1.41 4.73 11.04
N LEU A 4 0.81 5.20 9.94
CA LEU A 4 -0.40 6.01 10.00
C LEU A 4 -1.64 5.16 10.31
N LEU A 5 -1.72 3.95 9.76
CA LEU A 5 -2.79 2.99 10.04
C LEU A 5 -2.74 2.52 11.50
N GLU A 6 -1.55 2.15 11.98
CA GLU A 6 -1.31 1.79 13.37
C GLU A 6 -1.71 2.92 14.31
N ARG A 7 -1.27 4.16 14.01
CA ARG A 7 -1.57 5.29 14.90
C ARG A 7 -3.04 5.67 14.91
N ALA A 8 -3.75 5.51 13.79
CA ALA A 8 -5.19 5.70 13.75
C ALA A 8 -5.94 4.62 14.55
N ALA A 9 -5.50 3.37 14.47
CA ALA A 9 -6.06 2.28 15.27
C ALA A 9 -5.87 2.53 16.78
N GLU A 10 -4.67 2.95 17.20
CA GLU A 10 -4.37 3.29 18.60
C GLU A 10 -5.21 4.45 19.14
N LEU A 11 -5.53 5.43 18.28
CA LEU A 11 -6.35 6.58 18.63
C LEU A 11 -7.86 6.34 18.46
N GLY A 12 -8.26 5.15 18.00
CA GLY A 12 -9.68 4.83 17.71
C GLY A 12 -10.26 5.67 16.55
N ILE A 13 -9.41 6.21 15.68
CA ILE A 13 -9.81 7.00 14.52
C ILE A 13 -10.11 6.05 13.36
N ALA A 14 -11.36 6.04 12.91
CA ALA A 14 -11.74 5.29 11.71
C ALA A 14 -11.21 5.99 10.45
N LEU A 15 -10.47 5.24 9.62
CA LEU A 15 -10.03 5.69 8.30
C LEU A 15 -10.81 4.92 7.23
N ASP A 16 -11.55 5.59 6.35
CA ASP A 16 -12.17 4.97 5.15
C ASP A 16 -11.15 4.88 4.00
N LEU A 17 -10.00 4.26 4.28
CA LEU A 17 -8.99 3.97 3.27
C LEU A 17 -9.25 2.57 2.71
N ARG A 18 -9.40 2.48 1.38
CA ARG A 18 -9.69 1.19 0.72
C ARG A 18 -8.55 0.69 -0.14
N ARG A 19 -7.72 1.60 -0.66
CA ARG A 19 -6.60 1.26 -1.55
C ARG A 19 -5.38 2.09 -1.24
N ALA A 20 -4.22 1.49 -1.42
CA ALA A 20 -2.93 2.15 -1.30
C ALA A 20 -2.06 1.84 -2.52
N LEU A 21 -1.34 2.84 -3.01
CA LEU A 21 -0.33 2.70 -4.05
C LEU A 21 1.03 3.11 -3.48
N VAL A 22 2.01 2.22 -3.56
CA VAL A 22 3.37 2.43 -3.03
C VAL A 22 4.40 2.38 -4.16
N THR A 23 5.36 3.30 -4.10
CA THR A 23 6.45 3.45 -5.07
C THR A 23 7.71 3.97 -4.37
N GLY A 24 8.82 4.09 -5.11
CA GLY A 24 10.05 4.71 -4.63
C GLY A 24 10.93 3.82 -3.74
N ALA A 25 10.44 2.64 -3.32
CA ALA A 25 11.21 1.62 -2.61
C ALA A 25 10.61 0.23 -2.86
N PRO A 26 11.38 -0.85 -2.63
CA PRO A 26 10.83 -2.20 -2.63
C PRO A 26 9.63 -2.30 -1.68
N PHE A 27 8.59 -3.05 -2.08
CA PHE A 27 7.41 -3.30 -1.25
C PHE A 27 7.38 -4.76 -0.77
N PRO A 28 7.93 -5.07 0.43
CA PRO A 28 8.09 -6.44 0.89
C PRO A 28 6.74 -7.15 1.09
N PRO A 29 6.63 -8.46 0.80
CA PRO A 29 5.40 -9.21 0.99
C PRO A 29 4.83 -9.14 2.40
N ALA A 30 5.68 -9.20 3.43
CA ALA A 30 5.24 -9.11 4.83
C ALA A 30 4.56 -7.78 5.16
N LEU A 31 5.08 -6.66 4.62
CA LEU A 31 4.49 -5.34 4.83
C LEU A 31 3.14 -5.21 4.13
N ARG A 32 3.02 -5.78 2.93
CA ARG A 32 1.75 -5.84 2.20
C ARG A 32 0.71 -6.65 2.97
N THR A 33 1.07 -7.84 3.46
CA THR A 33 0.19 -8.67 4.28
C THR A 33 -0.29 -7.93 5.53
N ALA A 34 0.58 -7.22 6.24
CA ALA A 34 0.19 -6.44 7.41
C ALA A 34 -0.85 -5.37 7.05
N ILE A 35 -0.62 -4.61 5.97
CA ILE A 35 -1.56 -3.56 5.53
C ILE A 35 -2.91 -4.15 5.08
N GLU A 36 -2.90 -5.21 4.29
CA GLU A 36 -4.11 -5.81 3.71
C GLU A 36 -4.92 -6.59 4.75
N ALA A 37 -4.27 -7.44 5.53
CA ALA A 37 -4.95 -8.32 6.47
C ALA A 37 -5.40 -7.60 7.75
N GLU A 38 -4.58 -6.69 8.29
CA GLU A 38 -4.84 -6.07 9.59
C GLU A 38 -5.67 -4.79 9.48
N HIS A 39 -5.57 -4.08 8.34
CA HIS A 39 -6.24 -2.80 8.15
C HIS A 39 -7.25 -2.80 6.99
N GLY A 40 -7.37 -3.90 6.23
CA GLY A 40 -8.35 -4.01 5.15
C GLY A 40 -8.08 -3.07 3.96
N VAL A 41 -6.83 -2.58 3.83
CA VAL A 41 -6.44 -1.67 2.75
C VAL A 41 -5.75 -2.46 1.64
N ASP A 42 -6.33 -2.44 0.45
CA ASP A 42 -5.78 -3.14 -0.70
C ASP A 42 -4.53 -2.43 -1.26
N ALA A 43 -3.35 -3.05 -1.14
CA ALA A 43 -2.08 -2.39 -1.39
C ALA A 43 -1.40 -2.87 -2.69
N TYR A 44 -0.97 -1.90 -3.49
CA TYR A 44 -0.41 -2.09 -4.82
C TYR A 44 0.95 -1.43 -4.94
N GLU A 45 1.87 -2.09 -5.65
CA GLU A 45 3.14 -1.46 -6.02
C GLU A 45 3.07 -0.81 -7.41
N CYS A 46 3.83 0.26 -7.57
CA CYS A 46 4.08 0.84 -8.87
C CYS A 46 5.50 1.35 -9.01
N TYR A 47 5.97 1.42 -10.25
CA TYR A 47 7.29 1.86 -10.61
C TYR A 47 7.23 3.08 -11.52
N GLY A 48 8.05 4.08 -11.20
CA GLY A 48 8.19 5.29 -11.98
C GLY A 48 9.47 6.03 -11.62
N THR A 49 9.85 6.99 -12.46
CA THR A 49 10.99 7.88 -12.23
C THR A 49 10.52 9.34 -12.27
N ALA A 50 11.34 10.24 -11.73
CA ALA A 50 11.03 11.66 -11.78
C ALA A 50 10.91 12.19 -13.22
N ASP A 51 11.77 11.70 -14.13
CA ASP A 51 11.82 12.16 -15.52
C ASP A 51 10.72 11.57 -16.40
N ALA A 52 10.35 10.31 -16.18
CA ALA A 52 9.45 9.58 -17.06
C ALA A 52 8.04 9.34 -16.45
N GLY A 53 7.84 9.69 -15.18
CA GLY A 53 6.58 9.48 -14.47
C GLY A 53 6.33 7.99 -14.17
N LEU A 54 5.04 7.61 -14.12
CA LEU A 54 4.60 6.24 -13.84
C LEU A 54 4.81 5.33 -15.06
N LEU A 55 5.65 4.31 -14.92
CA LEU A 55 6.03 3.39 -15.98
C LEU A 55 5.29 2.04 -15.89
N GLY A 56 4.89 1.64 -14.69
CA GLY A 56 4.15 0.39 -14.48
C GLY A 56 3.50 0.33 -13.11
N TYR A 57 2.42 -0.44 -13.00
CA TYR A 57 1.70 -0.66 -11.76
C TYR A 57 1.22 -2.12 -11.69
N GLN A 58 1.07 -2.63 -10.47
CA GLN A 58 0.56 -3.97 -10.24
C GLN A 58 -0.94 -4.05 -10.57
N CYS A 59 -1.34 -5.10 -11.29
CA CYS A 59 -2.74 -5.33 -11.60
C CYS A 59 -3.52 -5.90 -10.40
N PRO A 60 -4.87 -5.91 -10.44
CA PRO A 60 -5.70 -6.49 -9.37
C PRO A 60 -5.43 -7.97 -9.11
N SER A 61 -5.09 -8.75 -10.15
CA SER A 61 -4.60 -10.12 -9.98
C SER A 61 -3.14 -10.11 -9.56
N LYS A 62 -2.90 -10.23 -8.25
CA LYS A 62 -1.54 -10.22 -7.68
C LYS A 62 -0.81 -11.56 -7.83
N GLU A 63 -1.54 -12.63 -8.14
CA GLU A 63 -1.00 -13.96 -8.47
C GLU A 63 -1.06 -14.15 -9.99
N GLY A 64 0.09 -14.49 -10.59
CA GLY A 64 0.26 -14.74 -12.02
C GLY A 64 1.20 -15.90 -12.27
#